data_AF-A0A832LZA3-F1
#
_entry.id   AF-A0A832LZA3-F1
#
_cell.length_a   1.000
_cell.length_b   1.000
_cell.length_c   1.000
_cell.angle_alpha   90.00
_cell.angle_beta   90.00
_cell.angle_gamma   90.00
#
_symmetry.space_group_name_H-M   'P 1'
#
loop_
_entity.id
_entity.type
_entity.pdbx_description
1 polymer ?
#
loop_
_entity_poly.entity_id
_entity_poly.type
_entity_poly.pdbx_seq_one_letter_code
_entity_poly.pdbx_strand_id
1 'polypeptide(L)' 'GDPFIVVWERGGRVMAFASDPVLHWGINFVKWEHYGRFWAQAIRWLAKKL' A
#
# COMPACT_ATOMS: atom_id res chain seq x y z
N GLY A 1 3.28 -19.34 1.15
CA GLY A 1 3.67 -17.93 0.94
C GLY A 1 2.49 -17.29 0.29
N ASP A 2 1.92 -16.27 0.93
CA ASP A 2 0.64 -15.70 0.53
C ASP A 2 0.83 -14.28 -0.04
N PRO A 3 -0.04 -13.81 -0.94
CA PRO A 3 0.08 -12.48 -1.50
C PRO A 3 0.01 -11.40 -0.41
N PHE A 4 0.99 -10.50 -0.39
CA PHE A 4 1.04 -9.39 0.56
C PHE A 4 0.49 -8.09 -0.03
N ILE A 5 0.89 -7.78 -1.27
CA ILE A 5 0.39 -6.63 -2.04
C ILE A 5 0.08 -7.12 -3.45
N VAL A 6 -1.13 -6.84 -3.93
CA VAL A 6 -1.54 -7.12 -5.30
C VAL A 6 -2.17 -5.89 -5.93
N VAL A 7 -1.95 -5.71 -7.23
CA VAL A 7 -2.52 -4.61 -8.01
C VAL A 7 -3.23 -5.14 -9.25
N TRP A 8 -4.24 -4.40 -9.71
CA TRP A 8 -5.00 -4.73 -10.91
C TRP A 8 -5.40 -3.44 -11.66
N GLU A 9 -5.57 -3.53 -12.98
CA GLU A 9 -6.16 -2.46 -13.78
C GLU A 9 -7.43 -2.95 -14.51
N ARG A 10 -8.59 -2.42 -14.08
CA ARG A 10 -9.90 -2.69 -14.70
C ARG A 10 -10.85 -1.56 -14.37
N GLY A 11 -11.11 -0.66 -15.32
CA GLY A 11 -11.90 0.56 -15.09
C GLY A 11 -11.21 1.59 -14.18
N GLY A 12 -9.96 1.33 -13.77
CA GLY A 12 -9.19 2.08 -12.79
C GLY A 12 -8.06 1.21 -12.24
N ARG A 13 -7.13 1.80 -11.47
CA ARG A 13 -6.11 1.04 -10.74
C ARG A 13 -6.63 0.68 -9.36
N VAL A 14 -6.40 -0.56 -8.95
CA VAL A 14 -6.81 -1.11 -7.65
C VAL A 14 -5.61 -1.75 -6.97
N MET A 15 -5.54 -1.65 -5.65
CA MET A 15 -4.53 -2.33 -4.82
C MET A 15 -5.23 -3.01 -3.64
N ALA A 16 -4.85 -4.24 -3.36
CA ALA A 16 -5.14 -4.89 -2.09
C ALA A 16 -3.84 -5.06 -1.29
N PHE A 17 -3.87 -4.59 -0.05
CA PHE A 17 -2.80 -4.71 0.93
C PHE A 17 -3.29 -5.65 2.03
N ALA A 18 -2.67 -6.83 2.14
CA ALA A 18 -3.15 -7.92 2.98
C ALA A 18 -2.65 -7.82 4.44
N SER A 19 -2.32 -6.62 4.90
CA SER A 19 -1.90 -6.34 6.28
C SER A 19 -2.54 -5.06 6.79
N ASP A 20 -2.26 -4.70 8.03
CA ASP A 20 -2.84 -3.53 8.68
C ASP A 20 -1.97 -2.28 8.40
N PRO A 21 -2.53 -1.18 7.86
CA PRO A 21 -1.87 0.12 7.80
C PRO A 21 -1.78 0.82 9.16
N VAL A 22 -2.19 0.20 10.26
CA VAL A 22 -2.03 0.76 11.61
C VAL A 22 -1.35 -0.22 12.57
N LEU A 23 -1.23 0.20 13.83
CA LEU A 23 -0.32 -0.34 14.85
C LEU A 23 -0.71 -1.73 15.41
N HIS A 24 -1.58 -2.52 14.77
CA HIS A 24 -1.90 -3.86 15.25
C HIS A 24 -1.01 -4.92 14.59
N TRP A 25 -1.10 -5.08 13.27
CA TRP A 25 -0.34 -6.12 12.56
C TRP A 25 0.97 -5.60 11.96
N GLY A 26 1.05 -4.29 11.72
CA GLY A 26 2.13 -3.65 10.98
C GLY A 26 3.06 -2.78 11.82
N ILE A 27 3.24 -3.01 13.12
CA ILE A 27 3.98 -2.07 14.00
C ILE A 27 5.35 -1.67 13.45
N ASN A 28 6.15 -2.63 13.00
CA ASN A 28 7.47 -2.36 12.42
C ASN A 28 7.37 -1.65 11.07
N PHE A 29 6.32 -1.95 10.29
CA PHE A 29 6.05 -1.26 9.04
C PHE A 29 5.67 0.20 9.28
N VAL A 30 4.84 0.49 10.28
CA VAL A 30 4.49 1.87 10.69
C VAL A 30 5.72 2.66 11.17
N LYS A 31 6.64 2.00 11.88
CA LYS A 31 7.89 2.60 12.36
C LYS A 31 8.95 2.77 11.27
N TRP A 32 8.75 2.21 10.09
CA TRP A 32 9.71 2.31 9.00
C TRP A 32 9.81 3.75 8.50
N GLU A 33 11.03 4.24 8.28
CA GLU A 33 11.31 5.62 7.85
C GLU A 33 10.64 6.00 6.51
N HIS A 34 10.25 5.02 5.69
CA HIS A 34 9.59 5.25 4.41
C HIS A 34 8.10 4.94 4.44
N TYR A 35 7.51 4.64 5.60
CA TYR A 35 6.09 4.33 5.74
C TYR A 35 5.18 5.37 5.04
N GLY A 36 5.39 6.65 5.33
CA GLY A 36 4.63 7.73 4.69
C GLY A 36 4.91 7.87 3.19
N ARG A 37 6.17 7.68 2.77
CA ARG A 37 6.57 7.75 1.35
C ARG A 37 5.90 6.62 0.54
N PHE A 38 5.88 5.42 1.09
CA PHE A 38 5.24 4.25 0.48
C PHE A 38 3.76 4.53 0.19
N TRP A 39 2.99 4.96 1.19
CA TRP A 39 1.57 5.24 1.00
C TRP A 39 1.31 6.41 0.05
N ALA A 40 2.11 7.47 0.14
CA ALA A 40 1.99 8.60 -0.78
C ALA A 40 2.22 8.19 -2.24
N GLN A 41 3.22 7.35 -2.51
CA GLN A 41 3.49 6.82 -3.85
C GLN A 41 2.38 5.87 -4.31
N ALA A 42 1.96 4.94 -3.46
CA ALA A 42 0.89 3.99 -3.78
C ALA A 42 -0.41 4.72 -4.14
N ILE A 43 -0.82 5.72 -3.35
CA ILE A 43 -2.04 6.51 -3.58
C ILE A 43 -1.92 7.35 -4.87
N ARG A 44 -0.79 8.03 -5.11
CA ARG A 44 -0.58 8.80 -6.36
C ARG A 44 -0.61 7.89 -7.58
N TRP A 45 0.00 6.71 -7.49
CA TRP A 45 -0.02 5.70 -8.55
C TRP A 45 -1.45 5.22 -8.82
N LEU A 46 -2.21 4.87 -7.78
CA LEU A 46 -3.62 4.46 -7.89
C LEU A 46 -4.48 5.55 -8.54
N ALA A 47 -4.24 6.81 -8.17
CA ALA A 47 -4.94 7.96 -8.70
C ALA A 47 -4.53 8.34 -10.14
N LYS A 48 -3.54 7.66 -10.74
CA LYS A 48 -2.93 8.03 -12.04
C LYS A 48 -2.41 9.48 -12.05
N LYS A 49 -1.82 9.94 -10.93
CA LYS A 49 -1.27 11.29 -10.71
C LYS A 49 0.25 11.28 -10.48
N LEU A 50 0.99 10.56 -11.32
CA LEU A 50 2.46 10.58 -11.31
C LEU A 50 2.97 11.85 -11.99
#